data_AF-A0A7Y2DJL2-F1
#
_entry.id   AF-A0A7Y2DJL2-F1
#
_cell.length_a   1.000
_cell.length_b   1.000
_cell.length_c   1.000
_cell.angle_alpha   90.00
_cell.angle_beta   90.00
_cell.angle_gamma   90.00
#
_symmetry.space_group_name_H-M   'P 1'
#
loop_
_entity.id
_entity.type
_entity.pdbx_description
1 polymer ?
#
loop_
_entity_poly.entity_id
_entity_poly.type
_entity_poly.pdbx_seq_one_letter_code
_entity_poly.pdbx_strand_id
1 'polypeptide(L)'
;MGNFIGKSIKRREDARFLKGAGKYTDDIKLPNMAHSAFVRSPYAHAKILDVDTSEAEKAEGVIAVFTAKDGCGEFGVPCGWQV
;
A
#
# COMPACT_ATOMS: atom_id res chain seq x y z
N MET A 1 -37.77 7.72 19.49
CA MET A 1 -37.26 6.89 18.37
C MET A 1 -37.50 7.65 17.06
N GLY A 2 -36.61 8.57 16.68
CA GLY A 2 -36.95 9.65 15.73
C GLY A 2 -36.57 9.40 14.28
N ASN A 3 -37.56 9.21 13.40
CA ASN A 3 -37.82 10.00 12.19
C ASN A 3 -36.70 10.31 11.16
N PHE A 4 -35.72 9.43 10.92
CA PHE A 4 -34.69 9.58 9.87
C PHE A 4 -34.88 8.67 8.65
N ILE A 5 -35.68 7.61 8.75
CA ILE A 5 -35.93 6.68 7.64
C ILE A 5 -36.77 7.40 6.56
N GLY A 6 -36.32 7.35 5.31
CA GLY A 6 -37.02 7.93 4.15
C GLY A 6 -36.81 9.43 3.91
N LYS A 7 -35.95 10.11 4.69
CA LYS A 7 -35.66 11.54 4.51
C LYS A 7 -34.34 11.77 3.81
N SER A 8 -34.30 12.75 2.91
CA SER A 8 -33.05 13.25 2.34
C SER A 8 -32.32 14.12 3.37
N ILE A 9 -31.29 13.56 4.00
CA ILE A 9 -30.46 14.23 5.00
C ILE A 9 -29.06 14.46 4.43
N LYS A 10 -28.47 15.62 4.74
CA LYS A 10 -27.08 15.91 4.37
C LYS A 10 -26.14 14.97 5.12
N ARG A 11 -25.15 14.42 4.42
CA ARG A 11 -24.21 13.49 5.05
C ARG A 11 -23.17 14.25 5.85
N ARG A 12 -22.73 13.69 6.96
CA ARG A 12 -21.76 14.35 7.85
C ARG A 12 -20.40 14.49 7.16
N GLU A 13 -20.05 13.49 6.37
CA GLU A 13 -18.76 13.35 5.70
C GLU A 13 -18.64 14.21 4.42
N ASP A 14 -19.75 14.69 3.86
CA ASP A 14 -19.78 15.53 2.65
C ASP A 14 -18.83 16.71 2.78
N ALA A 15 -18.91 17.44 3.90
CA ALA A 15 -18.17 18.68 4.09
C ALA A 15 -16.65 18.48 4.03
N ARG A 16 -16.13 17.36 4.54
CA ARG A 16 -14.67 17.09 4.51
C ARG A 16 -14.23 16.59 3.14
N PHE A 17 -15.01 15.71 2.49
CA PHE A 17 -14.61 15.12 1.22
C PHE A 17 -14.76 16.11 0.05
N LEU A 18 -15.85 16.87 0.00
CA LEU A 18 -16.09 17.85 -1.07
C LEU A 18 -15.11 19.04 -1.03
N LYS A 19 -14.44 19.26 0.10
CA LYS A 19 -13.47 20.35 0.29
C LYS A 19 -12.01 19.89 0.24
N GLY A 20 -11.74 18.62 -0.09
CA GLY A 20 -10.39 18.06 -0.06
C GLY A 20 -9.77 18.01 1.34
N ALA A 21 -10.59 18.09 2.39
CA ALA A 21 -10.17 18.01 3.79
C ALA A 21 -10.31 16.59 4.38
N GLY A 22 -10.71 15.61 3.56
CA GLY A 22 -10.60 14.20 3.90
C GLY A 22 -9.13 13.78 3.95
N LYS A 23 -8.78 12.87 4.85
CA LYS A 23 -7.49 12.19 4.86
C LYS A 23 -7.72 10.71 4.63
N TYR A 24 -7.05 10.17 3.64
CA TYR A 24 -6.95 8.74 3.33
C TYR A 24 -5.60 8.21 3.83
N THR A 25 -5.41 6.89 3.76
CA THR A 25 -4.17 6.25 4.20
C THR A 25 -2.94 6.79 3.47
N ASP A 26 -3.07 7.11 2.19
CA ASP A 26 -1.97 7.64 1.35
C ASP A 26 -1.62 9.10 1.68
N ASP A 27 -2.51 9.84 2.35
CA ASP A 27 -2.24 11.22 2.80
C ASP A 27 -1.40 11.25 4.08
N ILE A 28 -1.20 10.10 4.73
CA ILE A 28 -0.42 9.98 5.96
C ILE A 28 1.06 10.11 5.59
N LYS A 29 1.73 11.10 6.18
CA LYS A 29 3.18 11.28 6.07
C LYS A 29 3.81 11.20 7.46
N LEU A 30 4.82 10.36 7.60
CA LEU A 30 5.57 10.16 8.84
C LEU A 30 7.04 10.56 8.61
N PRO A 31 7.73 11.06 9.64
CA PRO A 31 9.18 11.25 9.57
C PRO A 31 9.88 9.94 9.19
N ASN A 32 10.87 10.01 8.29
CA ASN A 32 11.65 8.87 7.81
C ASN A 32 10.82 7.75 7.14
N MET A 33 9.66 8.08 6.58
CA MET A 33 8.85 7.13 5.80
C MET A 33 9.62 6.65 4.56
N ALA A 34 9.81 5.33 4.45
CA ALA A 34 10.29 4.69 3.23
C ALA A 34 9.13 4.44 2.27
N HIS A 35 9.43 4.43 0.97
CA HIS A 35 8.49 4.05 -0.08
C HIS A 35 8.85 2.66 -0.60
N SER A 36 7.84 1.89 -1.03
CA SER A 36 8.05 0.58 -1.62
C SER A 36 7.49 0.51 -3.04
N ALA A 37 8.14 -0.32 -3.85
CA ALA A 37 7.70 -0.67 -5.20
C ALA A 37 7.71 -2.18 -5.34
N PHE A 38 6.70 -2.72 -6.02
CA PHE A 38 6.56 -4.17 -6.22
C PHE A 38 6.84 -4.54 -7.66
N VAL A 39 7.85 -5.37 -7.87
CA VAL A 39 8.06 -6.04 -9.16
C VAL A 39 7.10 -7.22 -9.23
N ARG A 40 6.21 -7.22 -10.23
CA ARG A 40 5.20 -8.26 -10.43
C ARG A 40 5.49 -9.06 -11.69
N SER A 41 5.05 -10.33 -11.68
CA SER A 41 5.16 -11.19 -12.86
C SER A 41 4.42 -10.56 -14.05
N PRO A 42 5.08 -10.41 -15.22
CA PRO A 42 4.39 -10.05 -16.46
C PRO A 42 3.69 -11.26 -17.10
N TYR A 43 3.91 -12.48 -16.59
CA TYR A 43 3.33 -13.72 -17.09
C TYR A 43 2.21 -14.20 -16.18
N ALA A 44 1.12 -14.70 -16.77
CA ALA A 44 0.00 -15.28 -16.03
C ALA A 44 0.39 -16.56 -15.28
N HIS A 45 1.31 -17.35 -15.84
CA HIS A 45 1.86 -18.54 -15.21
C HIS A 45 3.30 -18.77 -15.70
N ALA A 46 4.24 -18.86 -14.77
CA ALA A 46 5.65 -19.11 -15.06
C ALA A 46 6.33 -19.72 -13.84
N LYS A 47 7.45 -20.42 -14.07
CA LYS A 47 8.35 -20.85 -13.01
C LYS A 47 9.43 -19.78 -12.84
N ILE A 48 9.62 -19.29 -11.61
CA ILE A 48 10.75 -18.42 -11.27
C ILE A 48 12.00 -19.31 -11.23
N LEU A 49 12.95 -19.05 -12.14
CA LEU A 49 14.23 -19.75 -12.17
C LEU A 49 15.29 -19.03 -11.35
N ASP A 50 15.29 -17.69 -11.44
CA ASP A 50 16.25 -16.84 -10.74
C ASP A 50 15.67 -15.44 -10.51
N VAL A 51 16.23 -14.74 -9.51
CA VAL A 51 15.97 -13.32 -9.20
C VAL A 51 17.29 -12.67 -8.82
N ASP A 52 17.79 -11.79 -9.69
CA ASP A 52 18.99 -10.98 -9.46
C ASP A 52 18.60 -9.57 -9.01
N THR A 53 19.02 -9.20 -7.80
CA THR A 53 18.75 -7.90 -7.17
C THR A 53 19.94 -6.95 -7.21
N SER A 54 21.09 -7.39 -7.74
CA SER A 54 22.38 -6.72 -7.58
C SER A 54 22.41 -5.28 -8.11
N GLU A 55 21.73 -5.00 -9.22
CA GLU A 55 21.65 -3.64 -9.77
C GLU A 55 20.66 -2.76 -8.99
N ALA A 56 19.55 -3.33 -8.51
CA ALA A 56 18.57 -2.60 -7.71
C ALA A 56 19.17 -2.18 -6.36
N GLU A 57 19.96 -3.04 -5.73
CA GLU A 57 20.63 -2.76 -4.46
C GLU A 57 21.67 -1.63 -4.55
N LYS A 58 22.23 -1.37 -5.73
CA LYS A 58 23.19 -0.28 -5.97
C LYS A 58 22.53 1.04 -6.35
N ALA A 59 21.24 1.05 -6.64
CA ALA A 59 20.55 2.24 -7.11
C ALA A 59 20.44 3.30 -6.00
N GLU A 60 20.60 4.57 -6.37
CA GLU A 60 20.50 5.68 -5.42
C GLU A 60 19.12 5.72 -4.76
N GLY A 61 19.09 5.83 -3.42
CA GLY A 61 17.86 5.91 -2.63
C GLY A 61 17.21 4.55 -2.32
N VAL A 62 17.73 3.43 -2.82
CA VAL A 62 17.28 2.10 -2.41
C VAL A 62 17.82 1.78 -1.03
N ILE A 63 16.91 1.47 -0.10
CA ILE A 63 17.24 1.13 1.28
C ILE A 63 17.42 -0.39 1.45
N ALA A 64 16.58 -1.18 0.78
CA ALA A 64 16.61 -2.64 0.80
C ALA A 64 15.83 -3.21 -0.39
N VAL A 65 16.19 -4.41 -0.82
CA VAL A 65 15.44 -5.22 -1.78
C VAL A 65 15.05 -6.52 -1.09
N PHE A 66 13.78 -6.90 -1.19
CA PHE A 66 13.25 -8.10 -0.54
C PHE A 66 12.79 -9.11 -1.59
N THR A 67 13.11 -10.37 -1.35
CA THR A 67 12.75 -11.53 -2.17
C THR A 67 12.13 -12.63 -1.31
N ALA A 68 11.75 -13.75 -1.93
CA ALA A 68 11.28 -14.92 -1.20
C ALA A 68 12.35 -15.49 -0.23
N LYS A 69 13.65 -15.23 -0.47
CA LYS A 69 14.74 -15.69 0.41
C LYS A 69 14.70 -15.03 1.79
N ASP A 70 14.03 -13.89 1.90
CA ASP A 70 13.91 -13.09 3.12
C ASP A 70 12.68 -13.47 3.97
N GLY A 71 12.01 -14.59 3.65
CA GLY A 71 10.79 -15.02 4.35
C GLY A 71 9.53 -14.23 3.95
N CYS A 72 9.59 -13.46 2.86
CA CYS A 72 8.45 -12.73 2.32
C CYS A 72 7.37 -13.70 1.85
N GLY A 73 6.30 -13.83 2.64
CA GLY A 73 5.20 -14.78 2.40
C GLY A 73 4.79 -15.54 3.66
N GLU A 74 5.70 -15.75 4.61
CA GLU A 74 5.40 -16.36 5.92
C GLU A 74 4.77 -15.34 6.89
N PHE A 75 5.18 -14.07 6.80
CA PHE A 75 4.71 -12.98 7.67
C PHE A 75 3.91 -11.91 6.92
N GLY A 76 3.42 -12.21 5.71
CA GLY A 76 2.89 -11.20 4.79
C GLY A 76 3.99 -10.42 4.07
N VAL A 77 3.63 -9.60 3.07
CA VAL A 77 4.61 -8.74 2.40
C VAL A 77 4.98 -7.57 3.33
N PRO A 78 6.22 -7.04 3.31
CA PRO A 78 6.69 -5.97 4.22
C PRO A 78 5.85 -4.68 4.23
N CYS A 79 4.92 -4.52 3.27
CA CYS A 79 3.98 -3.40 3.20
C CYS A 79 2.51 -3.87 3.07
N GLY A 80 2.22 -5.12 3.43
CA GLY A 80 0.89 -5.70 3.41
C GLY A 80 0.24 -5.63 4.78
N TRP A 81 -1.09 -5.61 4.80
CA TRP A 81 -1.83 -5.69 6.05
C TRP A 81 -1.54 -7.05 6.72
N GLN A 82 -0.76 -7.04 7.79
CA GLN A 82 -0.54 -8.19 8.67
C GLN A 82 -1.76 -8.30 9.60
N VAL A 83 -2.70 -9.20 9.27
CA VAL A 83 -3.66 -9.76 10.24
C VAL A 83 -3.28 -11.20 10.54
#